data_AF-K0JVR6-F1
#
_entry.id   AF-K0JVR6-F1
#
_cell.length_a   1.000
_cell.length_b   1.000
_cell.length_c   1.000
_cell.angle_alpha   90.00
_cell.angle_beta   90.00
_cell.angle_gamma   90.00
#
_symmetry.space_group_name_H-M   'P 1'
#
loop_
_entity.id
_entity.type
_entity.pdbx_description
1 polymer ?
#
loop_
_entity_poly.entity_id
_entity_poly.type
_entity_poly.pdbx_seq_one_letter_code
_entity_poly.pdbx_strand_id
1 'polypeptide(L)'
;MRRSPVTVAAALGFLAPAIAGAQADGPVPPAGNFMIQNSRTGYCADLPDFGPGTVDGPVNQWHCRPGPGDNQTWRLIYADPGSESFAIQNISDKLCMDVPFFGSVERGAKVTEYHCRPGADDNQDFTLLSGSPVRFKHVKTGFCLAAPGGLDTRLTLDLCSSGLTDWRIVQ
;
A
#
# COMPACT_ATOMS: atom_id res chain seq x y z
N MET A 1 -35.82 -50.16 57.35
CA MET A 1 -34.45 -50.27 56.78
C MET A 1 -34.14 -48.98 56.04
N ARG A 2 -32.93 -48.45 56.25
CA ARG A 2 -32.52 -47.06 56.01
C ARG A 2 -32.57 -46.67 54.52
N ARG A 3 -33.21 -45.54 54.19
CA ARG A 3 -33.05 -44.85 52.90
C ARG A 3 -31.83 -43.94 53.00
N SER A 4 -30.80 -44.22 52.22
CA SER A 4 -29.60 -43.37 52.10
C SER A 4 -29.98 -42.04 51.42
N PRO A 5 -29.45 -40.88 51.87
CA PRO A 5 -29.61 -39.64 51.13
C PRO A 5 -28.62 -39.64 49.94
N VAL A 6 -29.16 -39.47 48.73
CA VAL A 6 -28.37 -39.14 47.54
C VAL A 6 -27.88 -37.71 47.72
N THR A 7 -26.56 -37.53 47.81
CA THR A 7 -25.94 -36.20 47.86
C THR A 7 -25.79 -35.72 46.41
N VAL A 8 -26.52 -34.67 46.03
CA VAL A 8 -26.33 -33.99 44.75
C VAL A 8 -25.12 -33.07 44.91
N ALA A 9 -23.98 -33.43 44.32
CA ALA A 9 -22.83 -32.54 44.23
C ALA A 9 -23.11 -31.46 43.18
N ALA A 10 -23.16 -30.20 43.60
CA ALA A 10 -23.22 -29.06 42.69
C ALA A 10 -21.88 -28.91 41.96
N ALA A 11 -21.88 -29.11 40.64
CA ALA A 11 -20.72 -28.81 39.81
C ALA A 11 -20.61 -27.28 39.68
N LEU A 12 -19.60 -26.69 40.32
CA LEU A 12 -19.21 -25.30 40.12
C LEU A 12 -18.70 -25.16 38.68
N GLY A 13 -19.48 -24.48 37.83
CA GLY A 13 -19.06 -24.13 36.48
C GLY A 13 -17.91 -23.14 36.52
N PHE A 14 -16.73 -23.56 36.07
CA PHE A 14 -15.65 -22.63 35.76
C PHE A 14 -16.01 -21.89 34.47
N LEU A 15 -16.31 -20.59 34.59
CA LEU A 15 -16.34 -19.69 33.45
C LEU A 15 -14.91 -19.49 32.96
N ALA A 16 -14.54 -20.18 31.88
CA ALA A 16 -13.35 -19.79 31.13
C ALA A 16 -13.58 -18.38 30.55
N PRO A 17 -12.62 -17.46 30.63
CA PRO A 17 -12.75 -16.17 29.98
C PRO A 17 -12.80 -16.40 28.46
N ALA A 18 -13.75 -15.76 27.79
CA ALA A 18 -13.75 -15.68 26.35
C ALA A 18 -12.45 -15.01 25.90
N ILE A 19 -11.61 -15.73 25.15
CA ILE A 19 -10.47 -15.13 24.48
C ILE A 19 -11.07 -14.26 23.38
N ALA A 20 -11.13 -12.94 23.63
CA ALA A 20 -11.46 -11.99 22.59
C ALA A 20 -10.42 -12.19 21.48
N GLY A 21 -10.86 -12.71 20.33
CA GLY A 21 -10.02 -12.78 19.14
C GLY A 21 -9.60 -11.36 18.79
N ALA A 22 -8.29 -11.10 18.80
CA ALA A 22 -7.75 -9.86 18.27
C ALA A 22 -8.22 -9.74 16.81
N GLN A 23 -9.06 -8.75 16.54
CA GLN A 23 -9.31 -8.32 15.17
C GLN A 23 -7.97 -7.78 14.66
N ALA A 24 -7.50 -8.32 13.54
CA ALA A 24 -6.33 -7.77 12.86
C ALA A 24 -6.76 -6.42 12.25
N ASP A 25 -6.66 -5.35 13.04
CA ASP A 25 -6.84 -3.97 12.58
C ASP A 25 -5.61 -3.57 11.74
N GLY A 26 -5.47 -4.22 10.58
CA GLY A 26 -4.50 -3.81 9.58
C GLY A 26 -4.84 -2.43 9.01
N PRO A 27 -3.86 -1.69 8.47
CA PRO A 27 -4.12 -0.46 7.72
C PRO A 27 -5.19 -0.69 6.65
N VAL A 28 -6.24 0.12 6.67
CA VAL A 28 -7.26 0.13 5.60
C VAL A 28 -6.66 0.84 4.38
N PRO A 29 -6.45 0.15 3.24
CA PRO A 29 -5.98 0.81 2.03
C PRO A 29 -7.01 1.81 1.51
N PRO A 30 -6.60 2.89 0.83
CA PRO A 30 -7.54 3.85 0.26
C PRO A 30 -8.44 3.19 -0.78
N ALA A 31 -9.73 3.52 -0.72
CA ALA A 31 -10.71 3.07 -1.70
C ALA A 31 -10.90 4.10 -2.82
N GLY A 32 -11.15 3.63 -4.04
CA GLY A 32 -11.41 4.47 -5.20
C GLY A 32 -10.15 5.09 -5.81
N ASN A 33 -10.34 6.22 -6.49
CA ASN A 33 -9.27 6.99 -7.10
C ASN A 33 -8.70 7.97 -6.08
N PHE A 34 -7.38 8.17 -6.09
CA PHE A 34 -6.70 9.07 -5.17
C PHE A 34 -5.39 9.58 -5.77
N MET A 35 -4.86 10.66 -5.19
CA MET A 35 -3.51 11.14 -5.43
C MET A 35 -2.59 10.74 -4.26
N ILE A 36 -1.31 10.60 -4.55
CA ILE A 36 -0.27 10.21 -3.59
C ILE A 36 0.64 11.43 -3.37
N GLN A 37 0.36 12.25 -2.34
CA GLN A 37 1.12 13.46 -2.04
C GLN A 37 2.21 13.18 -1.01
N ASN A 38 3.47 13.50 -1.33
CA ASN A 38 4.55 13.36 -0.39
C ASN A 38 4.43 14.41 0.74
N SER A 39 4.54 13.97 1.98
CA SER A 39 4.36 14.81 3.16
C SER A 39 5.48 15.83 3.35
N ARG A 40 6.69 15.51 2.87
CA ARG A 40 7.86 16.38 2.99
C ARG A 40 7.92 17.42 1.87
N THR A 41 7.67 17.03 0.63
CA THR A 41 7.81 17.93 -0.54
C THR A 41 6.51 18.64 -0.90
N GLY A 42 5.35 18.09 -0.53
CA GLY A 42 4.05 18.57 -0.95
C GLY A 42 3.69 18.25 -2.41
N TYR A 43 4.53 17.50 -3.11
CA TYR A 43 4.35 17.10 -4.51
C TYR A 43 3.66 15.74 -4.62
N CYS A 44 2.97 15.51 -5.73
CA CYS A 44 2.21 14.29 -6.00
C CYS A 44 3.00 13.35 -6.91
N ALA A 45 2.83 12.03 -6.74
CA ALA A 45 3.28 11.05 -7.70
C ALA A 45 2.60 11.29 -9.05
N ASP A 46 3.40 11.41 -10.10
CA ASP A 46 3.05 12.09 -11.35
C ASP A 46 3.77 11.41 -12.53
N LEU A 47 3.13 11.37 -13.70
CA LEU A 47 3.80 10.93 -14.92
C LEU A 47 4.26 12.18 -15.68
N PRO A 48 5.38 12.11 -16.41
CA PRO A 48 5.84 13.24 -17.21
C PRO A 48 4.75 13.82 -18.12
N ASP A 49 4.75 15.14 -18.22
CA ASP A 49 3.77 15.91 -19.00
C ASP A 49 2.31 15.63 -18.58
N PHE A 50 1.34 15.90 -19.46
CA PHE A 50 -0.07 15.60 -19.22
C PHE A 50 -0.50 14.34 -19.99
N GLY A 51 -1.46 13.60 -19.44
CA GLY A 51 -2.08 12.47 -20.13
C GLY A 51 -1.33 11.16 -19.92
N PRO A 52 -1.53 10.15 -20.79
CA PRO A 52 -0.97 8.82 -20.60
C PRO A 52 0.56 8.84 -20.66
N GLY A 53 1.21 8.03 -19.80
CA GLY A 53 2.63 7.78 -19.84
C GLY A 53 3.02 6.77 -20.91
N THR A 54 4.07 6.01 -20.63
CA THR A 54 4.59 4.97 -21.53
C THR A 54 5.09 3.77 -20.73
N VAL A 55 5.11 2.60 -21.36
CA VAL A 55 5.76 1.42 -20.78
C VAL A 55 7.25 1.74 -20.52
N ASP A 56 7.72 1.40 -19.33
CA ASP A 56 9.03 1.76 -18.77
C ASP A 56 9.27 3.27 -18.59
N GLY A 57 8.22 4.09 -18.77
CA GLY A 57 8.20 5.50 -18.46
C GLY A 57 8.41 5.75 -16.96
N PRO A 58 8.95 6.91 -16.56
CA PRO A 58 9.23 7.18 -15.16
C PRO A 58 7.96 7.61 -14.41
N VAL A 59 7.89 7.26 -13.12
CA VAL A 59 6.98 7.91 -12.18
C VAL A 59 7.78 8.94 -11.40
N ASN A 60 7.42 10.22 -11.59
CA ASN A 60 8.08 11.37 -10.99
C ASN A 60 7.25 11.95 -9.84
N GLN A 61 7.69 13.10 -9.34
CA GLN A 61 6.89 13.96 -8.49
C GLN A 61 6.72 15.35 -9.11
N TRP A 62 5.51 15.90 -9.02
CA TRP A 62 5.21 17.24 -9.52
C TRP A 62 4.18 17.97 -8.66
N HIS A 63 3.90 19.23 -9.00
CA HIS A 63 2.85 20.01 -8.36
C HIS A 63 1.51 19.28 -8.45
N CYS A 64 0.90 19.03 -7.29
CA CYS A 64 -0.39 18.37 -7.23
C CYS A 64 -1.46 19.13 -8.01
N ARG A 65 -2.13 18.44 -8.95
CA ARG A 65 -3.27 18.96 -9.72
C ARG A 65 -4.49 18.06 -9.52
N PRO A 66 -5.34 18.34 -8.53
CA PRO A 66 -6.54 17.53 -8.28
C PRO A 66 -7.54 17.66 -9.44
N GLY A 67 -8.28 16.58 -9.69
CA GLY A 67 -9.28 16.50 -10.75
C GLY A 67 -8.77 15.81 -12.02
N PRO A 68 -9.58 15.77 -13.10
CA PRO A 68 -9.32 14.96 -14.28
C PRO A 68 -8.27 15.55 -15.25
N GLY A 69 -7.69 16.70 -14.92
CA GLY A 69 -6.84 17.46 -15.84
C GLY A 69 -5.38 17.01 -15.90
N ASP A 70 -4.98 16.06 -15.05
CA ASP A 70 -3.61 15.57 -14.96
C ASP A 70 -3.54 14.06 -14.75
N ASN A 71 -2.35 13.48 -14.90
CA ASN A 71 -2.08 12.04 -14.81
C ASN A 71 -1.61 11.59 -13.42
N GLN A 72 -1.93 12.36 -12.39
CA GLN A 72 -1.53 12.13 -11.00
C GLN A 72 -2.54 11.30 -10.18
N THR A 73 -3.52 10.70 -10.86
CA THR A 73 -4.59 9.93 -10.22
C THR A 73 -4.31 8.45 -10.32
N TRP A 74 -4.37 7.77 -9.18
CA TRP A 74 -4.02 6.37 -9.01
C TRP A 74 -5.20 5.60 -8.40
N ARG A 75 -5.20 4.27 -8.58
CA ARG A 75 -6.07 3.35 -7.85
C ARG A 75 -5.31 2.09 -7.47
N LEU A 76 -5.82 1.39 -6.46
CA LEU A 76 -5.30 0.08 -6.08
C LEU A 76 -5.97 -1.02 -6.91
N ILE A 77 -5.17 -1.96 -7.39
CA ILE A 77 -5.65 -3.22 -7.98
C ILE A 77 -5.04 -4.40 -7.23
N TYR A 78 -5.84 -5.42 -6.99
CA TYR A 78 -5.47 -6.58 -6.19
C TYR A 78 -5.45 -7.82 -7.07
N ALA A 79 -4.54 -8.76 -6.79
CA ALA A 79 -4.49 -10.05 -7.48
C ALA A 79 -5.75 -10.88 -7.21
N ASP A 80 -6.17 -10.92 -5.93
CA ASP A 80 -7.33 -11.66 -5.46
C ASP A 80 -8.14 -10.85 -4.43
N PRO A 81 -9.45 -11.13 -4.28
CA PRO A 81 -10.24 -10.56 -3.19
C PRO A 81 -9.64 -10.88 -1.82
N GLY A 82 -9.41 -9.84 -1.01
CA GLY A 82 -8.85 -9.99 0.33
C GLY A 82 -7.32 -10.01 0.40
N SER A 83 -6.61 -9.83 -0.73
CA SER A 83 -5.17 -9.64 -0.72
C SER A 83 -4.77 -8.39 0.09
N GLU A 84 -3.72 -8.51 0.90
CA GLU A 84 -3.12 -7.38 1.62
C GLU A 84 -2.13 -6.59 0.75
N SER A 85 -1.65 -7.19 -0.36
CA SER A 85 -0.82 -6.53 -1.36
C SER A 85 -1.63 -6.13 -2.59
N PHE A 86 -1.17 -5.07 -3.24
CA PHE A 86 -1.79 -4.46 -4.40
C PHE A 86 -0.74 -3.84 -5.32
N ALA A 87 -1.05 -3.76 -6.60
CA ALA A 87 -0.35 -2.86 -7.52
C ALA A 87 -1.04 -1.49 -7.53
N ILE A 88 -0.27 -0.44 -7.82
CA ILE A 88 -0.75 0.95 -7.85
C ILE A 88 -0.88 1.35 -9.32
N GLN A 89 -2.11 1.41 -9.83
CA GLN A 89 -2.39 1.66 -11.24
C GLN A 89 -2.69 3.13 -11.51
N ASN A 90 -2.07 3.70 -12.54
CA ASN A 90 -2.38 5.02 -13.05
C ASN A 90 -3.73 5.00 -13.79
N ILE A 91 -4.56 6.03 -13.56
CA ILE A 91 -5.88 6.11 -14.19
C ILE A 91 -5.81 6.49 -15.67
N SER A 92 -4.81 7.27 -16.10
CA SER A 92 -4.72 7.80 -17.45
C SER A 92 -4.37 6.75 -18.50
N ASP A 93 -3.45 5.83 -18.19
CA ASP A 93 -2.95 4.83 -19.17
C ASP A 93 -3.15 3.36 -18.75
N LYS A 94 -3.60 3.11 -17.52
CA LYS A 94 -3.81 1.77 -16.95
C LYS A 94 -2.52 0.97 -16.71
N LEU A 95 -1.36 1.63 -16.70
CA LEU A 95 -0.10 1.01 -16.27
C LEU A 95 0.04 1.08 -14.74
N CYS A 96 0.90 0.22 -14.19
CA CYS A 96 1.16 0.11 -12.77
C CYS A 96 2.56 0.60 -12.42
N MET A 97 2.70 1.20 -11.24
CA MET A 97 4.01 1.48 -10.66
C MET A 97 4.81 0.18 -10.55
N ASP A 98 6.03 0.22 -11.05
CA ASP A 98 6.90 -0.93 -11.18
C ASP A 98 8.36 -0.55 -10.87
N VAL A 99 9.20 -1.54 -10.61
CA VAL A 99 10.66 -1.41 -10.56
C VAL A 99 11.29 -2.41 -11.52
N PRO A 100 12.53 -2.18 -11.99
CA PRO A 100 13.10 -3.01 -13.05
C PRO A 100 13.10 -4.51 -12.74
N PHE A 101 12.88 -5.31 -13.80
CA PHE A 101 12.84 -6.78 -13.76
C PHE A 101 11.66 -7.31 -12.94
N PHE A 102 11.68 -8.58 -12.54
CA PHE A 102 10.55 -9.25 -11.85
C PHE A 102 10.81 -9.53 -10.35
N GLY A 103 12.00 -9.16 -9.87
CA GLY A 103 12.54 -9.61 -8.58
C GLY A 103 12.77 -8.48 -7.59
N SER A 104 13.45 -8.82 -6.49
CA SER A 104 13.98 -7.81 -5.58
C SER A 104 15.01 -6.94 -6.31
N VAL A 105 15.04 -5.65 -5.97
CA VAL A 105 15.93 -4.64 -6.55
C VAL A 105 16.73 -3.95 -5.44
N GLU A 106 17.84 -3.30 -5.81
CA GLU A 106 18.65 -2.56 -4.85
C GLU A 106 17.95 -1.28 -4.34
N ARG A 107 18.42 -0.80 -3.20
CA ARG A 107 18.00 0.50 -2.66
C ARG A 107 18.29 1.60 -3.67
N GLY A 108 17.36 2.53 -3.84
CA GLY A 108 17.44 3.60 -4.83
C GLY A 108 16.96 3.19 -6.22
N ALA A 109 16.46 1.96 -6.39
CA ALA A 109 15.79 1.55 -7.62
C ALA A 109 14.71 2.55 -8.00
N LYS A 110 14.72 2.96 -9.27
CA LYS A 110 13.85 3.99 -9.82
C LYS A 110 12.51 3.38 -10.21
N VAL A 111 11.40 4.03 -9.85
CA VAL A 111 10.05 3.54 -10.13
C VAL A 111 9.64 3.90 -11.55
N THR A 112 9.27 2.92 -12.36
CA THR A 112 8.70 3.04 -13.72
C THR A 112 7.19 2.81 -13.68
N GLU A 113 6.56 2.92 -14.84
CA GLU A 113 5.30 2.26 -15.15
C GLU A 113 5.50 1.02 -16.03
N TYR A 114 4.70 -0.02 -15.81
CA TYR A 114 4.65 -1.19 -16.67
C TYR A 114 3.26 -1.83 -16.70
N HIS A 115 3.07 -2.83 -17.55
CA HIS A 115 1.82 -3.58 -17.60
C HIS A 115 1.51 -4.21 -16.25
N CYS A 116 0.34 -3.87 -15.70
CA CYS A 116 -0.14 -4.39 -14.43
C CYS A 116 -0.20 -5.93 -14.38
N ARG A 117 0.53 -6.51 -13.44
CA ARG A 117 0.56 -7.94 -13.11
C ARG A 117 0.60 -8.12 -11.58
N PRO A 118 -0.46 -7.70 -10.86
CA PRO A 118 -0.49 -7.84 -9.41
C PRO A 118 -0.36 -9.32 -9.02
N GLY A 119 0.35 -9.60 -7.93
CA GLY A 119 0.59 -10.94 -7.42
C GLY A 119 2.06 -11.37 -7.48
N ALA A 120 2.30 -12.66 -7.22
CA ALA A 120 3.64 -13.17 -6.93
C ALA A 120 4.60 -13.24 -8.13
N ASP A 121 4.07 -13.23 -9.36
CA ASP A 121 4.82 -13.42 -10.60
C ASP A 121 5.60 -12.18 -11.05
N ASP A 122 5.34 -11.01 -10.43
CA ASP A 122 6.05 -9.76 -10.68
C ASP A 122 6.52 -9.08 -9.39
N ASN A 123 7.12 -7.90 -9.49
CA ASN A 123 7.54 -7.04 -8.39
C ASN A 123 6.77 -5.70 -8.35
N GLN A 124 5.53 -5.66 -8.82
CA GLN A 124 4.69 -4.46 -8.80
C GLN A 124 3.91 -4.28 -7.49
N ASP A 125 3.99 -5.26 -6.59
CA ASP A 125 3.15 -5.33 -5.39
C ASP A 125 3.69 -4.49 -4.23
N PHE A 126 2.79 -3.74 -3.61
CA PHE A 126 3.01 -2.97 -2.39
C PHE A 126 2.01 -3.41 -1.32
N THR A 127 2.40 -3.29 -0.05
CA THR A 127 1.49 -3.25 1.10
C THR A 127 1.44 -1.85 1.68
N LEU A 128 0.34 -1.50 2.34
CA LEU A 128 0.24 -0.23 3.06
C LEU A 128 0.71 -0.42 4.50
N LEU A 129 1.60 0.45 4.98
CA LEU A 129 1.94 0.55 6.39
C LEU A 129 1.07 1.64 7.04
N SER A 130 0.40 1.30 8.14
CA SER A 130 -0.48 2.21 8.88
C SER A 130 0.28 3.38 9.51
N GLY A 131 -0.38 4.52 9.56
CA GLY A 131 0.16 5.77 10.10
C GLY A 131 -0.48 6.99 9.44
N SER A 132 -0.29 8.15 10.05
CA SER A 132 -0.50 9.44 9.38
C SER A 132 0.78 10.24 9.58
N PRO A 133 1.69 10.26 8.59
CA PRO A 133 1.55 9.82 7.19
C PRO A 133 1.61 8.28 6.98
N VAL A 134 1.10 7.80 5.84
CA VAL A 134 1.18 6.38 5.41
C VAL A 134 2.48 6.10 4.65
N ARG A 135 2.84 4.81 4.49
CA ARG A 135 3.94 4.39 3.62
C ARG A 135 3.54 3.20 2.75
N PHE A 136 3.91 3.22 1.47
CA PHE A 136 3.76 2.08 0.56
C PHE A 136 5.03 1.24 0.60
N LYS A 137 4.96 0.03 1.15
CA LYS A 137 6.09 -0.90 1.27
C LYS A 137 6.06 -1.89 0.12
N HIS A 138 7.09 -1.89 -0.70
CA HIS A 138 7.28 -2.83 -1.79
C HIS A 138 7.49 -4.25 -1.25
N VAL A 139 6.74 -5.21 -1.76
CA VAL A 139 6.64 -6.57 -1.19
C VAL A 139 7.97 -7.34 -1.30
N LYS A 140 8.65 -7.28 -2.46
CA LYS A 140 9.86 -8.10 -2.70
C LYS A 140 11.12 -7.57 -1.99
N THR A 141 11.23 -6.25 -1.82
CA THR A 141 12.43 -5.63 -1.21
C THR A 141 12.23 -5.26 0.25
N GLY A 142 10.99 -5.00 0.67
CA GLY A 142 10.68 -4.41 1.96
C GLY A 142 11.04 -2.93 2.10
N PHE A 143 11.52 -2.29 1.03
CA PHE A 143 11.72 -0.84 0.94
C PHE A 143 10.38 -0.13 0.73
N CYS A 144 10.35 1.17 0.98
CA CYS A 144 9.18 2.02 0.81
C CYS A 144 9.33 2.95 -0.40
N LEU A 145 8.22 3.26 -1.05
CA LEU A 145 8.13 4.29 -2.09
C LEU A 145 8.62 5.63 -1.53
N ALA A 146 9.57 6.25 -2.20
CA ALA A 146 10.28 7.43 -1.74
C ALA A 146 10.26 8.55 -2.77
N ALA A 147 10.03 9.77 -2.31
CA ALA A 147 10.30 10.98 -3.06
C ALA A 147 11.69 11.52 -2.67
N PRO A 148 12.73 11.38 -3.51
CA PRO A 148 14.08 11.87 -3.18
C PRO A 148 14.14 13.40 -3.03
N GLY A 149 13.14 14.10 -3.58
CA GLY A 149 12.92 15.54 -3.48
C GLY A 149 13.28 16.28 -4.77
N GLY A 150 12.77 17.49 -4.93
CA GLY A 150 12.89 18.26 -6.17
C GLY A 150 11.73 17.99 -7.14
N LEU A 151 11.42 18.97 -7.97
CA LEU A 151 10.42 18.84 -9.03
C LEU A 151 10.94 17.95 -10.16
N ASP A 152 10.04 17.17 -10.77
CA ASP A 152 10.31 16.26 -11.89
C ASP A 152 11.40 15.22 -11.59
N THR A 153 11.56 14.91 -10.30
CA THR A 153 12.48 13.87 -9.85
C THR A 153 11.76 12.56 -9.73
N ARG A 154 12.39 11.53 -10.29
CA ARG A 154 11.86 10.18 -10.29
C ARG A 154 11.76 9.61 -8.89
N LEU A 155 10.63 8.97 -8.58
CA LEU A 155 10.44 8.24 -7.35
C LEU A 155 11.37 7.03 -7.30
N THR A 156 11.73 6.62 -6.08
CA THR A 156 12.63 5.49 -5.84
C THR A 156 12.07 4.56 -4.77
N LEU A 157 12.70 3.39 -4.59
CA LEU A 157 12.54 2.58 -3.39
C LEU A 157 13.67 2.87 -2.39
N ASP A 158 13.33 3.21 -1.15
CA ASP A 158 14.30 3.52 -0.10
C ASP A 158 13.91 2.87 1.24
N LEU A 159 14.77 2.91 2.24
CA LEU A 159 14.45 2.52 3.61
C LEU A 159 13.20 3.25 4.09
N CYS A 160 12.25 2.48 4.64
CA CYS A 160 11.06 3.02 5.27
C CYS A 160 11.47 3.93 6.44
N SER A 161 11.29 5.23 6.26
CA SER A 161 11.78 6.27 7.17
C SER A 161 10.91 7.53 7.07
N SER A 162 10.93 8.35 8.13
CA SER A 162 10.20 9.61 8.08
C SER A 162 10.78 10.57 7.03
N GLY A 163 9.93 11.41 6.47
CA GLY A 163 10.30 12.37 5.42
C GLY A 163 10.13 11.80 4.00
N LEU A 164 11.13 11.08 3.48
CA LEU A 164 11.15 10.69 2.05
C LEU A 164 10.00 9.74 1.68
N THR A 165 9.64 8.84 2.60
CA THR A 165 8.67 7.77 2.34
C THR A 165 7.30 8.03 2.94
N ASP A 166 7.07 9.25 3.45
CA ASP A 166 5.84 9.64 4.13
C ASP A 166 4.84 10.23 3.14
N TRP A 167 3.71 9.56 2.93
CA TRP A 167 2.69 9.96 1.96
C TRP A 167 1.37 10.32 2.63
N ARG A 168 0.63 11.24 2.00
CA ARG A 168 -0.76 11.55 2.26
C ARG A 168 -1.58 11.07 1.08
N ILE A 169 -2.69 10.40 1.38
CA ILE A 169 -3.70 10.09 0.38
C ILE A 169 -4.61 11.30 0.27
N VAL A 170 -4.78 11.80 -0.95
CA VAL A 170 -5.67 12.93 -1.26
C VAL A 170 -6.75 12.44 -2.21
N GLN A 171 -8.01 12.75 -1.91
CA GLN A 171 -9.18 12.38 -2.70
C GLN A 171 -9.96 13.62 -3.14
#